data_AF-A0A9C7PRP0-F1
#
_entry.id   AF-A0A9C7PRP0-F1
#
_cell.length_a   1.000
_cell.length_b   1.000
_cell.length_c   1.000
_cell.angle_alpha   90.00
_cell.angle_beta   90.00
_cell.angle_gamma   90.00
#
_symmetry.space_group_name_H-M   'P 1'
#
loop_
_entity.id
_entity.type
_entity.pdbx_description
1 polymer ?
#
loop_
_entity_poly.entity_id
_entity_poly.type
_entity_poly.pdbx_seq_one_letter_code
_entity_poly.pdbx_strand_id
1 'polypeptide(L)'
;MEMDLTVAKNNLKQVYHFIDAILSKRDYPLVQLLLHFFESLHLRSSVINFYDPKLARALIYTTLAPIIWNILARLEYFFHIISFLFFGKRMGCYVLALWILLFSLYRDLLVMEAIQVQPTLKYLEETHLVALAYILGALGGILVITSFLRLGITGTFLGDYFGIYLEEKVSGFPFSFCSNPMYDGSTLLFISKALLASSPAGLLLAFWVYVMYRIACTFEEPFTDYIYRYRATNQAKKKR
;
A
#
# COMPACT_ATOMS: atom_id res chain seq x y z
N MET A 1 -14.90 3.30 32.59
CA MET A 1 -15.48 4.18 31.54
C MET A 1 -15.59 3.33 30.28
N GLU A 2 -16.63 2.50 30.22
CA GLU A 2 -16.90 1.63 29.06
C GLU A 2 -17.41 2.51 27.93
N MET A 3 -16.54 2.78 26.96
CA MET A 3 -16.94 3.38 25.70
C MET A 3 -17.87 2.38 25.01
N ASP A 4 -19.15 2.73 24.91
CA ASP A 4 -20.19 1.90 24.29
C ASP A 4 -19.75 1.49 22.88
N LEU A 5 -19.36 0.22 22.74
CA LEU A 5 -18.88 -0.40 21.50
C LEU A 5 -19.87 -0.21 20.34
N THR A 6 -21.15 0.02 20.65
CA THR A 6 -22.21 0.28 19.68
C THR A 6 -22.08 1.68 19.07
N VAL A 7 -21.80 2.68 19.90
CA VAL A 7 -21.57 4.06 19.48
C VAL A 7 -20.27 4.15 18.68
N ALA A 8 -19.21 3.49 19.14
CA ALA A 8 -17.93 3.43 18.40
C ALA A 8 -18.09 2.77 17.02
N LYS A 9 -18.84 1.66 16.91
CA LYS A 9 -19.15 1.01 15.63
C LYS A 9 -19.97 1.89 14.70
N ASN A 10 -20.96 2.59 15.22
CA ASN A 10 -21.81 3.48 14.42
C ASN A 10 -21.03 4.70 13.90
N ASN A 11 -20.19 5.30 14.74
CA ASN A 11 -19.30 6.39 14.31
C ASN A 11 -18.30 5.92 13.25
N LEU A 12 -17.75 4.71 13.40
CA LEU A 12 -16.86 4.12 12.40
C LEU A 12 -17.59 3.88 11.07
N LYS A 13 -18.84 3.39 11.10
CA LYS A 13 -19.69 3.25 9.91
C LYS A 13 -20.00 4.60 9.27
N GLN A 14 -20.24 5.64 10.06
CA GLN A 14 -20.51 6.99 9.53
C GLN A 14 -19.28 7.59 8.86
N VAL A 15 -18.10 7.47 9.48
CA VAL A 15 -16.83 7.89 8.88
C VAL A 15 -16.55 7.07 7.61
N TYR A 16 -16.81 5.76 7.64
CA TYR A 16 -16.74 4.90 6.46
C TYR A 16 -17.67 5.41 5.35
N HIS A 17 -18.95 5.66 5.63
CA HIS A 17 -19.90 6.14 4.64
C HIS A 17 -19.58 7.56 4.13
N PHE A 18 -19.00 8.42 4.97
CA PHE A 18 -18.56 9.75 4.58
C PHE A 18 -17.35 9.71 3.66
N ILE A 19 -16.32 8.93 4.03
CA ILE A 19 -15.14 8.71 3.19
C ILE A 19 -15.53 7.99 1.91
N ASP A 20 -16.43 6.99 1.98
CA ASP A 20 -16.97 6.30 0.81
C ASP A 20 -17.77 7.28 -0.06
N ALA A 21 -18.61 8.15 0.50
CA ALA A 21 -19.33 9.17 -0.28
C ALA A 21 -18.39 10.21 -0.92
N ILE A 22 -17.26 10.53 -0.28
CA ILE A 22 -16.26 11.45 -0.81
C ILE A 22 -15.35 10.80 -1.83
N LEU A 23 -15.07 9.49 -1.77
CA LEU A 23 -14.10 8.84 -2.67
C LEU A 23 -14.76 7.94 -3.73
N SER A 24 -16.05 7.60 -3.58
CA SER A 24 -16.77 6.71 -4.49
C SER A 24 -17.66 7.40 -5.51
N LYS A 25 -17.77 8.75 -5.52
CA LYS A 25 -18.46 9.41 -6.63
C LYS A 25 -17.66 9.20 -7.91
N ARG A 26 -18.27 8.51 -8.85
CA ARG A 26 -17.71 8.26 -10.19
C ARG A 26 -17.39 9.55 -10.95
N ASP A 27 -17.99 10.66 -10.54
CA ASP A 27 -17.84 11.98 -11.17
C ASP A 27 -16.52 12.70 -10.86
N TYR A 28 -15.67 12.13 -10.01
CA TYR A 28 -14.36 12.75 -9.79
C TYR A 28 -13.47 12.63 -11.03
N PRO A 29 -12.82 13.73 -11.48
CA PRO A 29 -12.01 13.75 -12.70
C PRO A 29 -10.93 12.67 -12.74
N LEU A 30 -10.26 12.39 -11.61
CA LEU A 30 -9.24 11.35 -11.52
C LEU A 30 -9.82 9.94 -11.69
N VAL A 31 -11.02 9.71 -11.16
CA VAL A 31 -11.73 8.43 -11.27
C VAL A 31 -12.14 8.19 -12.72
N GLN A 32 -12.70 9.21 -13.36
CA GLN A 32 -13.03 9.14 -14.78
C GLN A 32 -11.77 8.91 -15.61
N LEU A 33 -10.69 9.63 -15.36
CA LEU A 33 -9.44 9.47 -16.10
C LEU A 33 -8.90 8.04 -15.99
N LEU A 34 -8.85 7.48 -14.79
CA LEU A 34 -8.40 6.10 -14.58
C LEU A 34 -9.32 5.09 -15.27
N LEU A 35 -10.64 5.23 -15.11
CA LEU A 35 -11.60 4.33 -15.75
C LEU A 35 -11.52 4.40 -17.27
N HIS A 36 -11.46 5.60 -17.86
CA HIS A 36 -11.28 5.77 -19.30
C HIS A 36 -9.95 5.19 -19.79
N PHE A 37 -8.87 5.36 -19.03
CA PHE A 37 -7.58 4.74 -19.36
C PHE A 37 -7.69 3.21 -19.40
N PHE A 38 -8.32 2.58 -18.41
CA PHE A 38 -8.49 1.13 -18.42
C PHE A 38 -9.49 0.64 -19.47
N GLU A 39 -10.58 1.36 -19.71
CA GLU A 39 -11.51 1.08 -20.81
C GLU A 39 -10.81 1.18 -22.19
N SER A 40 -9.86 2.11 -22.34
CA SER A 40 -9.06 2.26 -23.57
C SER A 40 -8.17 1.05 -23.88
N LEU A 41 -7.95 0.15 -22.92
CA LEU A 41 -7.20 -1.09 -23.15
C LEU A 41 -7.99 -2.13 -23.98
N HIS A 42 -9.23 -1.83 -24.41
CA HIS A 42 -10.08 -2.68 -25.23
C HIS A 42 -10.28 -4.10 -24.66
N LEU A 43 -10.13 -4.25 -23.34
CA LEU A 43 -10.40 -5.50 -22.62
C LEU A 43 -11.90 -5.75 -22.66
N ARG A 44 -12.31 -6.92 -23.18
CA ARG A 44 -13.73 -7.27 -23.32
C ARG A 44 -14.41 -7.25 -21.95
N SER A 45 -15.62 -6.67 -21.89
CA SER A 45 -16.45 -6.66 -20.68
C SER A 45 -16.77 -8.06 -20.14
N SER A 46 -16.72 -9.08 -20.99
CA SER A 46 -16.85 -10.49 -20.63
C SER A 46 -15.67 -11.04 -19.80
N VAL A 47 -14.56 -10.30 -19.73
CA VAL A 47 -13.34 -10.67 -18.98
C VAL A 47 -13.16 -9.76 -17.77
N ILE A 48 -13.36 -8.45 -17.94
CA ILE A 48 -13.32 -7.46 -16.85
C ILE A 48 -14.46 -6.46 -17.04
N ASN A 49 -15.29 -6.29 -16.03
CA ASN A 49 -16.36 -5.30 -16.01
C ASN A 49 -15.86 -3.97 -15.41
N PHE A 50 -15.41 -3.05 -16.26
CA PHE A 50 -14.95 -1.70 -15.87
C PHE A 50 -16.06 -0.79 -15.35
N TYR A 51 -17.34 -1.13 -15.60
CA TYR A 51 -18.47 -0.36 -15.10
C TYR A 51 -18.81 -0.67 -13.63
N ASP A 52 -18.18 -1.68 -13.05
CA ASP A 52 -18.41 -2.06 -11.66
C ASP A 52 -17.83 -1.01 -10.68
N PRO A 53 -18.66 -0.39 -9.82
CA PRO A 53 -18.18 0.59 -8.86
C PRO A 53 -17.16 0.03 -7.86
N LYS A 54 -17.19 -1.28 -7.54
CA LYS A 54 -16.22 -1.89 -6.63
C LYS A 54 -14.82 -1.96 -7.25
N LEU A 55 -14.73 -2.28 -8.53
CA LEU A 55 -13.45 -2.25 -9.26
C LEU A 55 -12.87 -0.85 -9.31
N ALA A 56 -13.70 0.16 -9.61
CA ALA A 56 -13.30 1.55 -9.58
C ALA A 56 -12.74 1.96 -8.20
N ARG A 57 -13.46 1.60 -7.12
CA ARG A 57 -13.01 1.86 -5.73
C ARG A 57 -11.66 1.19 -5.46
N ALA A 58 -11.49 -0.08 -5.79
CA ALA A 58 -10.23 -0.79 -5.57
C ALA A 58 -9.04 -0.10 -6.28
N LEU A 59 -9.23 0.35 -7.53
CA LEU A 59 -8.21 1.09 -8.27
C LEU A 59 -7.87 2.44 -7.61
N ILE A 60 -8.88 3.20 -7.19
CA ILE A 60 -8.71 4.51 -6.54
C ILE A 60 -7.91 4.37 -5.26
N TYR A 61 -8.35 3.51 -4.34
CA TYR A 61 -7.68 3.36 -3.04
C TYR A 61 -6.29 2.77 -3.19
N THR A 62 -6.06 1.90 -4.19
CA THR A 62 -4.71 1.42 -4.53
C THR A 62 -3.80 2.54 -5.01
N THR A 63 -4.30 3.48 -5.81
CA THR A 63 -3.55 4.67 -6.25
C THR A 63 -3.27 5.63 -5.09
N LEU A 64 -4.29 5.90 -4.27
CA LEU A 64 -4.21 6.88 -3.20
C LEU A 64 -3.29 6.45 -2.07
N ALA A 65 -3.20 5.14 -1.78
CA ALA A 65 -2.40 4.65 -0.67
C ALA A 65 -0.96 5.20 -0.69
N PRO A 66 -0.13 4.89 -1.74
CA PRO A 66 1.22 5.40 -1.81
C PRO A 66 1.37 6.90 -1.89
N ILE A 67 0.41 7.58 -2.52
CA ILE A 67 0.43 9.03 -2.63
C ILE A 67 0.26 9.65 -1.24
N ILE A 68 -0.74 9.19 -0.47
CA ILE A 68 -1.06 9.79 0.83
C ILE A 68 0.07 9.56 1.82
N TRP A 69 0.59 8.32 1.97
CA TRP A 69 1.64 8.09 2.96
C TRP A 69 2.95 8.82 2.60
N ASN A 70 3.28 8.95 1.32
CA ASN A 70 4.43 9.75 0.88
C ASN A 70 4.27 11.23 1.23
N ILE A 71 3.08 11.79 0.98
CA ILE A 71 2.79 13.19 1.31
C ILE A 71 2.87 13.39 2.83
N LEU A 72 2.21 12.53 3.63
CA LEU A 72 2.23 12.63 5.09
C LEU A 72 3.65 12.55 5.65
N ALA A 73 4.47 11.62 5.14
CA ALA A 73 5.86 11.49 5.56
C ALA A 73 6.69 12.73 5.19
N ARG A 74 6.54 13.27 3.98
CA ARG A 74 7.24 14.51 3.57
C ARG A 74 6.81 15.72 4.39
N LEU A 75 5.51 15.86 4.67
CA LEU A 75 5.00 16.92 5.53
C LEU A 75 5.57 16.81 6.93
N GLU A 76 5.68 15.60 7.47
CA GLU A 76 6.37 15.38 8.75
C GLU A 76 7.85 15.77 8.68
N TYR A 77 8.57 15.39 7.62
CA TYR A 77 10.00 15.70 7.49
C TYR A 77 10.28 17.21 7.46
N PHE A 78 9.48 17.98 6.72
CA PHE A 78 9.70 19.42 6.55
C PHE A 78 9.06 20.27 7.63
N PHE A 79 7.88 19.89 8.11
CA PHE A 79 7.05 20.75 8.99
C PHE A 79 6.79 20.14 10.36
N HIS A 80 7.15 18.88 10.61
CA HIS A 80 6.96 18.20 11.91
C HIS A 80 5.52 18.24 12.43
N ILE A 81 4.53 18.23 11.52
CA ILE A 81 3.11 18.40 11.87
C ILE A 81 2.62 17.22 12.72
N ILE A 82 2.95 15.99 12.35
CA ILE A 82 2.43 14.80 13.03
C ILE A 82 3.11 14.66 14.39
N SER A 83 4.44 14.83 14.46
CA SER A 83 5.15 14.77 15.74
C SER A 83 4.75 15.91 16.69
N PHE A 84 4.39 17.08 16.18
CA PHE A 84 3.82 18.17 16.98
C PHE A 84 2.44 17.79 17.55
N LEU A 85 1.52 17.32 16.70
CA LEU A 85 0.15 16.95 17.11
C LEU A 85 0.12 15.81 18.13
N PHE A 86 1.05 14.86 18.06
CA PHE A 86 1.11 13.68 18.93
C PHE A 86 2.23 13.76 19.98
N PHE A 87 2.72 14.98 20.27
CA PHE A 87 3.66 15.27 21.36
C PHE A 87 4.97 14.44 21.35
N GLY A 88 5.45 14.08 20.16
CA GLY A 88 6.74 13.40 20.02
C GLY A 88 6.92 12.64 18.72
N LYS A 89 8.18 12.53 18.30
CA LYS A 89 8.58 11.85 17.04
C LYS A 89 8.19 10.37 17.01
N ARG A 90 8.45 9.63 18.09
CA ARG A 90 8.12 8.19 18.18
C ARG A 90 6.61 7.95 18.18
N MET A 91 5.86 8.73 18.96
CA MET A 91 4.39 8.60 19.00
C MET A 91 3.77 8.98 17.66
N GLY A 92 4.22 10.08 17.04
CA GLY A 92 3.77 10.46 15.70
C GLY A 92 4.06 9.38 14.64
N CYS A 93 5.24 8.75 14.69
CA CYS A 93 5.59 7.65 13.79
C CYS A 93 4.68 6.43 14.01
N TYR A 94 4.38 6.04 15.25
CA TYR A 94 3.45 4.94 15.51
C TYR A 94 2.01 5.24 15.11
N VAL A 95 1.56 6.49 15.24
CA VAL A 95 0.24 6.90 14.74
C VAL A 95 0.21 6.82 13.22
N LEU A 96 1.24 7.31 12.53
CA LEU A 96 1.33 7.18 11.07
C LEU A 96 1.38 5.70 10.65
N ALA A 97 2.17 4.87 11.34
CA ALA A 97 2.25 3.44 11.10
C ALA A 97 0.89 2.75 11.23
N LEU A 98 0.15 3.06 12.30
CA LEU A 98 -1.20 2.55 12.51
C LEU A 98 -2.14 3.00 11.38
N TRP A 99 -2.07 4.28 11.00
CA TRP A 99 -2.88 4.81 9.90
C TRP A 99 -2.57 4.10 8.57
N ILE A 100 -1.29 3.94 8.20
CA ILE A 100 -0.86 3.24 6.98
C ILE A 100 -1.35 1.79 6.99
N LEU A 101 -1.20 1.10 8.13
CA LEU A 101 -1.67 -0.28 8.28
C LEU A 101 -3.19 -0.38 8.08
N LEU A 102 -3.96 0.46 8.76
CA LEU A 102 -5.43 0.45 8.66
C LEU A 102 -5.91 0.82 7.25
N PHE A 103 -5.28 1.82 6.62
CA PHE A 103 -5.60 2.20 5.25
C PHE A 103 -5.27 1.07 4.27
N SER A 104 -4.13 0.38 4.46
CA SER A 104 -3.72 -0.75 3.64
C SER A 104 -4.67 -1.94 3.79
N LEU A 105 -5.07 -2.27 5.02
CA LEU A 105 -6.07 -3.31 5.29
C LEU A 105 -7.40 -2.97 4.63
N TYR A 106 -7.83 -1.72 4.71
CA TYR A 106 -9.06 -1.28 4.07
C TYR A 106 -8.99 -1.37 2.54
N ARG A 107 -7.89 -0.93 1.93
CA ARG A 107 -7.62 -1.10 0.49
C ARG A 107 -7.67 -2.58 0.09
N ASP A 108 -7.03 -3.45 0.87
CA ASP A 108 -7.01 -4.89 0.61
C ASP A 108 -8.43 -5.49 0.65
N LEU A 109 -9.30 -5.05 1.58
CA LEU A 109 -10.70 -5.45 1.61
C LEU A 109 -11.44 -5.03 0.33
N LEU A 110 -11.27 -3.79 -0.13
CA LEU A 110 -11.89 -3.30 -1.36
C LEU A 110 -11.42 -4.08 -2.59
N VAL A 111 -10.13 -4.45 -2.64
CA VAL A 111 -9.60 -5.31 -3.71
C VAL A 111 -10.26 -6.69 -3.69
N MET A 112 -10.41 -7.30 -2.52
CA MET A 112 -11.08 -8.60 -2.40
C MET A 112 -12.56 -8.53 -2.80
N GLU A 113 -13.27 -7.48 -2.37
CA GLU A 113 -14.67 -7.25 -2.77
C GLU A 113 -14.80 -7.07 -4.28
N ALA A 114 -13.87 -6.35 -4.91
CA ALA A 114 -13.84 -6.16 -6.36
C ALA A 114 -13.57 -7.49 -7.09
N ILE A 115 -12.62 -8.29 -6.60
CA ILE A 115 -12.30 -9.61 -7.18
C ILE A 115 -13.52 -10.54 -7.17
N GLN A 116 -14.30 -10.54 -6.07
CA GLN A 116 -15.43 -11.46 -5.89
C GLN A 116 -16.62 -11.19 -6.82
N VAL A 117 -16.81 -9.95 -7.27
CA VAL A 117 -17.95 -9.58 -8.13
C VAL A 117 -17.61 -9.62 -9.63
N GLN A 118 -16.33 -9.75 -9.97
CA GLN A 118 -15.85 -9.73 -11.35
C GLN A 118 -15.95 -11.11 -12.00
N PRO A 119 -16.06 -11.18 -13.34
CA PRO A 119 -16.06 -12.45 -14.06
C PRO A 119 -14.80 -13.27 -13.77
N THR A 120 -14.96 -14.59 -13.65
CA THR A 120 -13.85 -15.53 -13.52
C THR A 120 -13.49 -16.14 -14.87
N LEU A 121 -12.23 -16.56 -15.02
CA LEU A 121 -11.75 -17.22 -16.22
C LEU A 121 -11.40 -18.67 -15.90
N LYS A 122 -12.10 -19.63 -16.53
CA LYS A 122 -11.89 -21.08 -16.31
C LYS A 122 -10.45 -21.53 -16.52
N TYR A 123 -9.73 -20.92 -17.46
CA TYR A 123 -8.31 -21.22 -17.68
C TYR A 123 -7.46 -20.98 -16.43
N LEU A 124 -7.83 -20.04 -15.55
CA LEU A 124 -7.09 -19.78 -14.31
C LEU A 124 -7.34 -20.82 -13.22
N GLU A 125 -8.34 -21.70 -13.38
CA GLU A 125 -8.65 -22.79 -12.44
C GLU A 125 -7.73 -24.01 -12.63
N GLU A 126 -6.90 -24.00 -13.67
CA GLU A 126 -5.96 -25.08 -13.98
C GLU A 126 -5.00 -25.35 -12.81
N THR A 127 -4.77 -26.64 -12.51
CA THR A 127 -4.02 -27.07 -11.31
C THR A 127 -2.63 -26.44 -11.23
N HIS A 128 -1.95 -26.25 -12.37
CA HIS A 128 -0.62 -25.65 -12.42
C HIS A 128 -0.63 -24.15 -12.04
N LEU A 129 -1.72 -23.42 -12.35
CA LEU A 129 -1.88 -22.01 -11.97
C LEU A 129 -2.25 -21.86 -10.51
N VAL A 130 -3.06 -22.78 -9.97
CA VAL A 130 -3.34 -22.85 -8.53
C VAL A 130 -2.06 -23.15 -7.74
N ALA A 131 -1.24 -24.11 -8.21
CA ALA A 131 0.05 -24.41 -7.61
C ALA A 131 1.00 -23.20 -7.67
N LEU A 132 1.07 -22.51 -8.81
CA LEU A 132 1.81 -21.26 -8.96
C LEU A 132 1.32 -20.22 -7.96
N ALA A 133 0.01 -20.07 -7.77
CA ALA A 133 -0.56 -19.11 -6.83
C ALA A 133 -0.07 -19.35 -5.39
N TYR A 134 -0.02 -20.61 -4.93
CA TYR A 134 0.53 -20.94 -3.62
C TYR A 134 2.03 -20.65 -3.50
N ILE A 135 2.81 -20.96 -4.55
CA ILE A 135 4.26 -20.66 -4.57
C ILE A 135 4.49 -19.15 -4.49
N LEU A 136 3.80 -18.36 -5.31
CA LEU A 136 3.89 -16.90 -5.29
C LEU A 136 3.43 -16.34 -3.95
N GLY A 137 2.38 -16.90 -3.35
CA GLY A 137 1.90 -16.51 -2.03
C GLY A 137 2.93 -16.75 -0.93
N ALA A 138 3.59 -17.92 -0.95
CA ALA A 138 4.66 -18.26 -0.01
C ALA A 138 5.87 -17.34 -0.17
N LEU A 139 6.35 -17.14 -1.41
CA LEU A 139 7.47 -16.23 -1.69
C LEU A 139 7.15 -14.79 -1.28
N GLY A 140 5.96 -14.30 -1.64
CA GLY A 140 5.50 -12.97 -1.25
C GLY A 140 5.43 -12.78 0.27
N GLY A 141 4.88 -13.78 0.97
CA GLY A 141 4.83 -13.79 2.43
C GLY A 141 6.21 -13.78 3.07
N ILE A 142 7.15 -14.59 2.56
CA ILE A 142 8.54 -14.62 3.03
C ILE A 142 9.17 -13.24 2.88
N LEU A 143 9.07 -12.61 1.71
CA LEU A 143 9.65 -11.28 1.48
C LEU A 143 9.06 -10.23 2.43
N VAL A 144 7.73 -10.15 2.55
CA VAL A 144 7.07 -9.17 3.42
C VAL A 144 7.43 -9.37 4.89
N ILE A 145 7.32 -10.60 5.40
CA ILE A 145 7.56 -10.91 6.81
C ILE A 145 9.03 -10.65 7.16
N THR A 146 9.96 -11.15 6.34
CA THR A 146 11.39 -10.99 6.63
C THR A 146 11.87 -9.55 6.47
N SER A 147 11.29 -8.77 5.53
CA SER A 147 11.51 -7.32 5.49
C SER A 147 11.05 -6.63 6.77
N PHE A 148 9.83 -6.95 7.23
CA PHE A 148 9.29 -6.35 8.44
C PHE A 148 10.13 -6.70 9.68
N LEU A 149 10.58 -7.94 9.80
CA LEU A 149 11.46 -8.37 10.90
C LEU A 149 12.80 -7.63 10.91
N ARG A 150 13.33 -7.26 9.74
CA ARG A 150 14.59 -6.50 9.63
C ARG A 150 14.43 -5.01 9.91
N LEU A 151 13.34 -4.41 9.43
CA LEU A 151 13.10 -2.97 9.55
C LEU A 151 12.43 -2.58 10.87
N GLY A 152 11.66 -3.50 11.47
CA GLY A 152 10.74 -3.19 12.56
C GLY A 152 9.64 -2.21 12.12
N ILE A 153 8.85 -1.75 13.09
CA ILE A 153 7.74 -0.82 12.83
C ILE A 153 8.27 0.51 12.27
N THR A 154 9.26 1.12 12.93
CA THR A 154 9.73 2.46 12.54
C THR A 154 10.48 2.43 11.21
N GLY A 155 11.26 1.38 10.91
CA GLY A 155 11.90 1.26 9.60
C GLY A 155 10.92 0.96 8.47
N THR A 156 9.81 0.26 8.77
CA THR A 156 8.78 -0.06 7.77
C THR A 156 7.90 1.15 7.46
N PHE A 157 7.52 1.92 8.48
CA PHE A 157 6.53 2.99 8.36
C PHE A 157 7.17 4.39 8.42
N LEU A 158 8.22 4.60 7.62
CA LEU A 158 8.79 5.92 7.29
C LEU A 158 9.32 6.69 8.52
N GLY A 159 9.87 5.97 9.52
CA GLY A 159 10.39 6.57 10.75
C GLY A 159 11.59 7.49 10.53
N ASP A 160 12.35 7.30 9.44
CA ASP A 160 13.44 8.18 9.02
C ASP A 160 12.96 9.62 8.76
N TYR A 161 11.71 9.81 8.31
CA TYR A 161 11.08 11.13 8.13
C TYR A 161 10.81 11.84 9.46
N PHE A 162 10.56 11.06 10.53
CA PHE A 162 10.47 11.57 11.92
C PHE A 162 11.85 11.79 12.55
N GLY A 163 12.92 11.44 11.85
CA GLY A 163 14.28 11.42 12.39
C GLY A 163 14.58 10.23 13.31
N ILE A 164 13.84 9.13 13.16
CA ILE A 164 14.07 7.84 13.83
C ILE A 164 14.80 6.95 12.84
N TYR A 165 16.11 6.88 12.97
CA TYR A 165 16.95 6.23 11.98
C TYR A 165 17.38 4.84 12.44
N LEU A 166 17.53 3.94 11.48
CA LEU A 166 18.37 2.76 11.66
C LEU A 166 19.84 3.18 11.74
N GLU A 167 20.66 2.37 12.42
CA GLU A 167 22.10 2.60 12.52
C GLU A 167 22.77 2.53 11.14
N GLU A 168 22.40 1.51 10.38
CA GLU A 168 22.80 1.31 9.00
C GLU A 168 21.59 0.91 8.14
N LYS A 169 21.73 1.04 6.82
CA LYS A 169 20.74 0.50 5.90
C LYS A 169 20.80 -1.03 5.95
N VAL A 170 19.63 -1.65 5.99
CA VAL A 170 19.53 -3.11 5.97
C VAL A 170 20.05 -3.64 4.64
N SER A 171 21.10 -4.46 4.70
CA SER A 171 21.74 -5.07 3.53
C SER A 171 21.59 -6.60 3.48
N GLY A 172 21.18 -7.24 4.58
CA GLY A 172 20.94 -8.68 4.64
C GLY A 172 19.61 -9.10 4.00
N PHE A 173 19.36 -10.41 3.93
CA PHE A 173 18.09 -10.95 3.43
C PHE A 173 16.87 -10.29 4.10
N PRO A 174 15.84 -9.89 3.33
CA PRO A 174 15.68 -10.06 1.88
C PRO A 174 16.27 -8.93 1.00
N PHE A 175 16.82 -7.88 1.61
CA PHE A 175 17.37 -6.70 0.90
C PHE A 175 18.65 -6.99 0.10
N SER A 176 19.33 -8.11 0.37
CA SER A 176 20.46 -8.57 -0.43
C SER A 176 20.07 -9.09 -1.82
N PHE A 177 18.79 -9.44 -2.03
CA PHE A 177 18.30 -10.03 -3.28
C PHE A 177 17.46 -9.06 -4.12
N CYS A 178 16.68 -8.19 -3.48
CA CYS A 178 15.87 -7.19 -4.14
C CYS A 178 15.87 -5.89 -3.34
N SER A 179 15.74 -4.75 -4.01
CA SER A 179 15.84 -3.43 -3.38
C SER A 179 14.64 -3.11 -2.50
N ASN A 180 13.44 -3.57 -2.91
CA ASN A 180 12.17 -3.26 -2.25
C ASN A 180 11.35 -4.52 -1.93
N PRO A 181 11.91 -5.44 -1.12
CA PRO A 181 11.33 -6.76 -0.88
C PRO A 181 9.90 -6.71 -0.36
N MET A 182 9.54 -5.71 0.44
CA MET A 182 8.17 -5.57 0.94
C MET A 182 7.18 -5.23 -0.18
N TYR A 183 7.52 -4.29 -1.07
CA TYR A 183 6.67 -3.93 -2.21
C TYR A 183 6.56 -5.06 -3.25
N ASP A 184 7.68 -5.70 -3.56
CA ASP A 184 7.70 -6.85 -4.47
C ASP A 184 6.93 -8.03 -3.86
N GLY A 185 7.15 -8.33 -2.58
CA GLY A 185 6.45 -9.39 -1.87
C GLY A 185 4.94 -9.15 -1.76
N SER A 186 4.51 -7.92 -1.46
CA SER A 186 3.10 -7.54 -1.49
C SER A 186 2.49 -7.72 -2.88
N THR A 187 3.20 -7.36 -3.94
CA THR A 187 2.75 -7.61 -5.32
C THR A 187 2.51 -9.10 -5.58
N LEU A 188 3.45 -9.96 -5.17
CA LEU A 188 3.29 -11.42 -5.31
C LEU A 188 2.07 -11.94 -4.54
N LEU A 189 1.79 -11.40 -3.36
CA LEU A 189 0.58 -11.74 -2.59
C LEU A 189 -0.71 -11.34 -3.34
N PHE A 190 -0.74 -10.19 -4.01
CA PHE A 190 -1.89 -9.80 -4.85
C PHE A 190 -2.06 -10.71 -6.06
N ILE A 191 -0.97 -11.08 -6.74
CA ILE A 191 -1.01 -12.02 -7.87
C ILE A 191 -1.53 -13.38 -7.39
N SER A 192 -1.03 -13.87 -6.24
CA SER A 192 -1.49 -15.10 -5.61
C SER A 192 -3.01 -15.07 -5.34
N LYS A 193 -3.51 -14.02 -4.68
CA LYS A 193 -4.95 -13.84 -4.42
C LYS A 193 -5.78 -13.84 -5.72
N ALA A 194 -5.29 -13.16 -6.76
CA ALA A 194 -5.97 -13.07 -8.05
C ALA A 194 -6.06 -14.43 -8.77
N LEU A 195 -4.97 -15.20 -8.75
CA LEU A 195 -4.93 -16.55 -9.32
C LEU A 195 -5.83 -17.51 -8.55
N LEU A 196 -5.79 -17.49 -7.22
CA LEU A 196 -6.66 -18.33 -6.37
C LEU A 196 -8.15 -18.00 -6.56
N ALA A 197 -8.48 -16.76 -6.93
CA ALA A 197 -9.84 -16.33 -7.24
C ALA A 197 -10.19 -16.49 -8.73
N SER A 198 -9.30 -17.03 -9.56
CA SER A 198 -9.47 -17.16 -11.01
C SER A 198 -9.92 -15.86 -11.69
N SER A 199 -9.44 -14.71 -11.19
CA SER A 199 -9.98 -13.38 -11.51
C SER A 199 -9.02 -12.56 -12.39
N PRO A 200 -9.35 -12.31 -13.67
CA PRO A 200 -8.60 -11.39 -14.53
C PRO A 200 -8.58 -9.96 -13.97
N ALA A 201 -9.68 -9.51 -13.36
CA ALA A 201 -9.73 -8.21 -12.69
C ALA A 201 -8.77 -8.17 -11.47
N GLY A 202 -8.63 -9.27 -10.75
CA GLY A 202 -7.61 -9.41 -9.71
C GLY A 202 -6.19 -9.28 -10.24
N LEU A 203 -5.89 -9.87 -11.40
CA LEU A 203 -4.57 -9.74 -12.03
C LEU A 203 -4.29 -8.31 -12.48
N LEU A 204 -5.30 -7.63 -13.02
CA LEU A 204 -5.22 -6.20 -13.35
C LEU A 204 -4.93 -5.36 -12.09
N LEU A 205 -5.65 -5.61 -10.99
CA LEU A 205 -5.42 -4.92 -9.72
C LEU A 205 -4.03 -5.21 -9.16
N ALA A 206 -3.55 -6.45 -9.25
CA ALA A 206 -2.19 -6.82 -8.83
C ALA A 206 -1.12 -6.09 -9.66
N PHE A 207 -1.31 -6.01 -10.98
CA PHE A 207 -0.46 -5.21 -11.85
C PHE A 207 -0.51 -3.72 -11.48
N TRP A 208 -1.70 -3.19 -11.16
CA TRP A 208 -1.84 -1.80 -10.75
C TRP A 208 -1.14 -1.50 -9.42
N VAL A 209 -1.24 -2.42 -8.45
CA VAL A 209 -0.47 -2.36 -7.20
C VAL A 209 1.03 -2.28 -7.49
N TYR A 210 1.54 -3.15 -8.37
CA TYR A 210 2.94 -3.13 -8.78
C TYR A 210 3.36 -1.77 -9.34
N VAL A 211 2.61 -1.24 -10.32
CA VAL A 211 2.89 0.06 -10.93
C VAL A 211 2.93 1.15 -9.87
N MET A 212 1.95 1.18 -8.97
CA MET A 212 1.88 2.20 -7.93
C MET A 212 3.02 2.10 -6.92
N TYR A 213 3.47 0.89 -6.59
CA TYR A 213 4.66 0.70 -5.76
C TYR A 213 5.94 1.13 -6.46
N ARG A 214 6.10 0.84 -7.76
CA ARG A 214 7.26 1.35 -8.52
C ARG A 214 7.29 2.88 -8.54
N ILE A 215 6.13 3.53 -8.73
CA ILE A 215 6.02 4.98 -8.65
C ILE A 215 6.41 5.46 -7.25
N ALA A 216 5.89 4.84 -6.18
CA ALA A 216 6.27 5.19 -4.80
C ALA A 216 7.79 5.12 -4.58
N CYS A 217 8.43 4.02 -4.99
CA CYS A 217 9.88 3.83 -4.89
C CYS A 217 10.68 4.95 -5.58
N THR A 218 10.23 5.45 -6.74
CA THR A 218 10.94 6.55 -7.44
C THR A 218 11.00 7.84 -6.62
N PHE A 219 10.06 8.04 -5.69
CA PHE A 219 10.05 9.18 -4.78
C PHE A 219 10.69 8.86 -3.43
N GLU A 220 10.44 7.68 -2.88
CA GLU A 220 10.90 7.25 -1.56
C GLU A 220 12.41 7.04 -1.54
N GLU A 221 12.96 6.24 -2.46
CA GLU A 221 14.37 5.84 -2.41
C GLU A 221 15.35 7.04 -2.46
N PRO A 222 15.22 8.01 -3.40
CA PRO A 222 16.15 9.13 -3.44
C PRO A 222 16.03 10.03 -2.21
N PHE A 223 14.85 10.07 -1.60
CA PHE A 223 14.61 10.90 -0.43
C PHE A 223 15.17 10.28 0.84
N THR A 224 14.99 8.97 1.04
CA THR A 224 15.67 8.23 2.11
C THR A 224 17.19 8.33 1.96
N ASP A 225 17.72 8.21 0.74
CA ASP A 225 19.15 8.44 0.48
C ASP A 225 19.62 9.81 0.92
N TYR A 226 18.85 10.85 0.56
CA TYR A 226 19.12 12.22 0.98
C TYR A 226 19.13 12.38 2.51
N ILE A 227 18.13 11.82 3.21
CA ILE A 227 18.04 11.86 4.67
C ILE A 227 19.29 11.25 5.32
N TYR A 228 19.70 10.06 4.89
CA TYR A 228 20.85 9.36 5.47
C TYR A 228 22.18 10.07 5.15
N ARG A 229 22.35 10.62 3.94
CA ARG A 229 23.54 11.42 3.58
C ARG A 229 23.62 12.70 4.41
N TYR A 230 22.51 13.44 4.52
CA TYR A 230 22.44 14.68 5.31
C TYR A 230 22.78 14.43 6.78
N ARG A 231 22.26 13.34 7.36
CA ARG A 231 22.60 12.90 8.73
C ARG A 231 24.09 12.64 8.89
N ALA A 232 24.69 11.86 7.98
CA ALA A 232 26.12 11.54 8.03
C ALA A 232 27.00 12.79 7.99
N THR A 233 26.69 13.75 7.10
CA THR A 233 27.40 15.04 7.01
C THR A 233 27.28 15.84 8.31
N ASN A 234 26.09 15.91 8.90
CA ASN A 234 25.89 16.65 10.15
C ASN A 234 26.58 16.00 11.35
N GLN A 235 26.66 14.67 11.40
CA GLN A 235 27.44 13.97 12.43
C GLN A 235 28.94 14.21 12.28
N ALA A 236 29.46 14.25 11.04
CA ALA A 236 30.87 14.56 10.79
C ALA A 236 31.22 15.99 11.20
N LYS A 237 30.33 16.96 10.96
CA LYS A 237 30.51 18.36 11.40
C LYS A 237 30.54 18.50 12.93
N LYS A 238 29.72 17.74 13.66
CA LYS A 238 29.69 17.78 15.14
C LYS A 238 30.93 17.14 15.81
N LYS A 239 31.67 16.30 15.07
CA LYS A 239 32.89 15.64 15.56
C LYS A 239 34.17 16.45 15.27
N ARG A 240 34.09 17.49 14.44
CA ARG A 240 35.16 18.45 14.18
C ARG A 240 35.01 19.64 15.12
#